data_AF-A0A3D1TFM2-F1
#
_entry.id   AF-A0A3D1TFM2-F1
#
_cell.length_a   1.000
_cell.length_b   1.000
_cell.length_c   1.000
_cell.angle_alpha   90.00
_cell.angle_beta   90.00
_cell.angle_gamma   90.00
#
_symmetry.space_group_name_H-M   'P 1'
#
loop_
_entity.id
_entity.type
_entity.pdbx_description
1 polymer ?
#
loop_
_entity_poly.entity_id
_entity_poly.type
_entity_poly.pdbx_seq_one_letter_code
_entity_poly.pdbx_strand_id
1 'polypeptide(L)' 'FGQDRYCLQRIGCRGPRTRGDCANRLWNDGSSWCVDSNGMCFGCPDPDFPAGDFYPDPDA' A
#
# COMPACT_ATOMS: atom_id res chain seq x y z
N PHE A 1 -6.26 -8.46 5.47
CA PHE A 1 -5.33 -7.55 6.16
C PHE A 1 -5.77 -6.11 6.02
N GLY A 2 -6.19 -5.64 4.84
CA GLY A 2 -6.87 -4.34 4.74
C GLY A 2 -8.30 -4.36 5.32
N GLN A 3 -8.85 -3.17 5.56
CA GLN A 3 -10.20 -2.96 6.05
C GLN A 3 -11.10 -2.53 4.89
N ASP A 4 -12.14 -3.31 4.61
CA ASP A 4 -13.05 -3.07 3.48
C ASP A 4 -13.71 -1.69 3.56
N ARG A 5 -13.69 -0.96 2.45
CA ARG A 5 -14.27 0.40 2.33
C ARG A 5 -13.68 1.45 3.28
N TYR A 6 -12.50 1.19 3.86
CA TYR A 6 -11.77 2.17 4.66
C TYR A 6 -10.41 2.50 4.05
N CYS A 7 -9.90 3.70 4.35
CA CYS A 7 -8.53 4.07 4.00
C CYS A 7 -7.54 3.23 4.83
N LEU A 8 -6.56 2.62 4.15
CA LEU A 8 -5.57 1.75 4.78
C LEU A 8 -4.39 2.52 5.43
N GLN A 9 -4.41 3.85 5.43
CA GLN A 9 -3.30 4.66 5.98
C GLN A 9 -3.06 4.37 7.46
N ARG A 10 -4.14 4.18 8.25
CA ARG A 10 -4.05 3.92 9.69
C ARG A 10 -3.44 2.56 10.04
N ILE A 11 -3.41 1.64 9.08
CA ILE A 11 -2.84 0.30 9.25
C ILE A 11 -1.47 0.17 8.52
N GLY A 12 -0.84 1.30 8.18
CA GLY A 12 0.52 1.33 7.65
C GLY A 12 0.65 1.49 6.13
N CYS A 13 -0.44 1.71 5.38
CA CYS A 13 -0.34 1.93 3.93
C CYS A 13 0.54 3.14 3.60
N ARG A 14 1.64 2.90 2.87
CA ARG A 14 2.60 3.93 2.44
C ARG A 14 2.22 4.64 1.15
N GLY A 15 1.04 4.33 0.59
CA GLY A 15 0.56 4.90 -0.67
C GLY A 15 0.70 6.44 -0.78
N PRO A 16 0.37 7.23 0.25
CA PRO A 16 0.52 8.69 0.20
C PRO A 16 1.96 9.22 0.04
N ARG A 17 2.98 8.40 0.30
CA ARG A 17 4.41 8.75 0.27
C ARG A 17 5.22 8.01 -0.80
N THR A 18 4.68 6.90 -1.31
CA THR A 18 5.27 6.14 -2.42
C THR A 18 5.05 6.84 -3.75
N ARG A 19 6.12 7.01 -4.55
CA ARG A 19 5.99 7.50 -5.93
C ARG A 19 5.69 6.35 -6.89
N GLY A 20 4.46 6.25 -7.38
CA GLY A 20 4.07 5.24 -8.36
C GLY A 20 2.74 5.56 -9.02
N ASP A 21 2.53 4.98 -10.20
CA ASP A 21 1.33 5.15 -11.03
C ASP A 21 0.33 3.98 -10.89
N CYS A 22 0.51 3.13 -9.87
CA CYS A 22 -0.24 1.88 -9.69
C CYS A 22 -1.76 2.06 -9.69
N ALA A 23 -2.26 3.16 -9.12
CA ALA A 23 -3.70 3.46 -9.09
C ALA A 23 -4.26 3.86 -10.48
N ASN A 24 -3.40 4.31 -11.41
CA ASN A 24 -3.78 4.70 -12.75
C ASN A 24 -3.57 3.55 -13.76
N ARG A 25 -2.38 2.93 -13.76
CA ARG A 25 -2.05 1.85 -14.71
C ARG A 25 -2.58 0.47 -14.31
N LEU A 26 -2.83 0.28 -13.02
CA LEU A 26 -3.19 -1.02 -12.42
C LEU A 26 -2.13 -2.11 -12.69
N TRP A 27 -2.44 -3.34 -12.31
CA TRP A 27 -1.65 -4.56 -12.48
C TRP A 27 -2.53 -5.68 -13.02
N ASN A 28 -1.87 -6.73 -13.55
CA ASN A 28 -2.54 -7.92 -14.10
C ASN A 28 -3.57 -7.54 -15.19
N ASP A 29 -3.08 -6.95 -16.28
CA ASP A 29 -3.89 -6.52 -17.43
C ASP A 29 -5.05 -5.57 -17.06
N GLY A 30 -4.80 -4.64 -16.13
CA GLY A 30 -5.82 -3.69 -15.71
C GLY A 30 -6.83 -4.23 -14.70
N SER A 31 -6.59 -5.42 -14.14
CA SER A 31 -7.53 -6.08 -13.24
C SER A 31 -7.68 -5.38 -11.88
N SER A 32 -6.57 -5.05 -11.22
CA SER A 32 -6.60 -4.34 -9.93
C SER A 32 -5.22 -3.76 -9.59
N TRP A 33 -5.09 -3.14 -8.41
CA TRP A 33 -3.82 -2.72 -7.82
C TRP A 33 -3.83 -3.02 -6.32
N CYS A 34 -2.70 -2.87 -5.65
CA CYS A 34 -2.53 -3.31 -4.26
C CYS A 34 -3.67 -2.84 -3.34
N VAL A 35 -3.93 -1.53 -3.29
CA VAL A 35 -4.88 -0.94 -2.33
C VAL A 35 -6.32 -1.33 -2.64
N ASP A 36 -6.69 -1.42 -3.93
CA ASP A 36 -8.02 -1.88 -4.35
C ASP A 36 -8.23 -3.39 -4.09
N SER A 37 -7.15 -4.18 -4.16
CA SER A 37 -7.13 -5.58 -3.72
C SER A 37 -7.11 -5.74 -2.19
N ASN A 38 -7.43 -4.69 -1.44
CA ASN A 38 -7.41 -4.64 0.03
C ASN A 38 -6.02 -4.99 0.63
N GLY A 39 -4.96 -4.73 -0.13
CA GLY A 39 -3.57 -4.87 0.25
C GLY A 39 -2.91 -3.49 0.40
N MET A 40 -2.35 -3.21 1.58
CA MET A 40 -1.65 -1.95 1.79
C MET A 40 -0.47 -1.76 0.82
N CYS A 41 -0.19 -0.52 0.43
CA CYS A 41 1.02 -0.21 -0.32
C CYS A 41 2.24 -0.31 0.60
N PHE A 42 3.23 -1.12 0.22
CA PHE A 42 4.48 -1.28 0.97
C PHE A 42 5.62 -0.36 0.50
N GLY A 43 5.40 0.43 -0.55
CA GLY A 43 6.43 1.33 -1.08
C GLY A 43 7.52 0.62 -1.89
N CYS A 44 7.18 -0.42 -2.66
CA CYS A 44 8.16 -1.18 -3.43
C CYS A 44 9.03 -0.40 -4.45
N PRO A 45 8.62 0.75 -5.02
CA PRO A 45 9.51 1.52 -5.88
C PRO A 45 10.44 2.49 -5.11
N ASP A 46 10.26 2.66 -3.80
CA ASP A 46 11.11 3.57 -3.01
C ASP A 46 12.54 2.99 -2.90
N PRO A 47 13.61 3.80 -3.02
CA PRO A 47 15.00 3.32 -2.95
C PRO A 47 15.36 2.61 -1.64
N ASP A 48 14.68 2.98 -0.56
CA ASP A 48 14.90 2.42 0.76
C ASP A 48 14.10 1.13 1.00
N PHE A 49 13.29 0.65 0.04
CA PHE A 49 12.52 -0.59 0.21
C PHE A 49 13.46 -1.81 0.35
N PRO A 50 13.24 -2.76 1.28
CA PRO A 50 12.07 -2.93 2.17
C PRO A 50 12.27 -2.36 3.60
N ALA A 51 12.88 -1.18 3.77
CA ALA A 51 13.14 -0.61 5.09
C ALA A 51 11.87 -0.23 5.86
N GLY A 52 11.96 -0.35 7.19
CA GLY A 52 10.93 0.00 8.16
C GLY A 52 9.94 -1.12 8.43
N ASP A 53 9.19 -0.99 9.52
CA ASP A 53 8.11 -1.92 9.85
C ASP A 53 6.95 -1.77 8.84
N PHE A 54 6.44 -2.89 8.38
CA PHE A 54 5.27 -2.96 7.50
C PHE A 54 3.96 -3.03 8.28
N TYR A 55 4.02 -3.41 9.56
CA TYR A 55 2.86 -3.56 10.43
C TYR A 55 3.15 -2.86 11.76
N PRO A 56 3.19 -1.52 11.78
CA PRO A 56 3.35 -0.82 13.04
C PRO A 56 2.20 -1.24 13.96
N ASP A 57 2.55 -1.73 15.15
CA ASP A 57 1.59 -2.07 16.18
C ASP A 57 0.70 -0.84 16.43
N PRO A 58 -0.63 -0.93 16.23
CA PRO A 58 -1.52 0.20 16.45
C PRO A 58 -1.56 0.67 17.92
N ASP A 59 -1.02 -0.15 18.85
CA ASP A 59 -0.96 0.11 20.29
C ASP A 59 0.47 0.35 20.82
N ALA A 60 1.49 0.44 19.94
CA ALA A 60 2.86 0.85 20.32
C ALA A 60 3.06 2.37 20.38
#